data_AF-A0A1Y3RKX1-F1
#
_entry.id   AF-A0A1Y3RKX1-F1
#
_cell.length_a   1.000
_cell.length_b   1.000
_cell.length_c   1.000
_cell.angle_alpha   90.00
_cell.angle_beta   90.00
_cell.angle_gamma   90.00
#
_symmetry.space_group_name_H-M   'P 1'
#
loop_
_entity.id
_entity.type
_entity.pdbx_description
1 polymer ?
#
loop_
_entity_poly.entity_id
_entity_poly.type
_entity_poly.pdbx_seq_one_letter_code
_entity_poly.pdbx_strand_id
1 'polypeptide(L)'
;MKTNLNELVVAIYARADMDREETGTSDIGVAASKIRNNIRQGLAVDPVEGVPAKYIPDFAYLHAYEVKVGTDAFVHEWDSMRDAMRDNEIRLSQLWQAGDYTGMVRLMNSYEGDRQ
;
A
#
# COMPACT_ATOMS: atom_id res chain seq x y z
N MET A 1 -10.93 13.92 -7.03
CA MET A 1 -10.57 12.86 -6.06
C MET A 1 -9.19 13.18 -5.54
N LYS A 2 -8.97 13.22 -4.22
CA LYS A 2 -7.63 13.39 -3.66
C LYS A 2 -6.94 12.02 -3.80
N THR A 3 -5.80 11.94 -4.48
CA THR A 3 -5.06 10.68 -4.58
C THR A 3 -4.57 10.30 -3.19
N ASN A 4 -5.04 9.18 -2.65
CA ASN A 4 -4.54 8.66 -1.38
C ASN A 4 -3.70 7.42 -1.67
N LEU A 5 -2.38 7.56 -1.61
CA LEU A 5 -1.47 6.44 -1.84
C LEU A 5 -1.64 5.33 -0.80
N ASN A 6 -2.23 5.59 0.38
CA ASN A 6 -2.45 4.58 1.42
C ASN A 6 -3.30 3.39 0.94
N GLU A 7 -4.16 3.57 -0.06
CA GLU A 7 -4.94 2.47 -0.63
C GLU A 7 -4.06 1.44 -1.35
N LEU A 8 -2.85 1.85 -1.78
CA LEU A 8 -1.88 0.97 -2.43
C LEU A 8 -1.26 -0.05 -1.48
N VAL A 9 -1.35 0.14 -0.16
CA VAL A 9 -0.85 -0.83 0.84
C VAL A 9 -1.46 -2.20 0.61
N VAL A 10 -2.77 -2.28 0.34
CA VAL A 10 -3.45 -3.56 0.08
C VAL A 10 -2.91 -4.21 -1.20
N ALA A 11 -2.71 -3.43 -2.26
CA ALA A 11 -2.14 -3.94 -3.51
C ALA A 11 -0.69 -4.44 -3.34
N ILE A 12 0.10 -3.80 -2.47
CA ILE A 12 1.47 -4.23 -2.15
C ILE A 12 1.45 -5.59 -1.43
N TYR A 13 0.60 -5.77 -0.42
CA TYR A 13 0.47 -7.05 0.28
C TYR A 13 -0.05 -8.16 -0.64
N ALA A 14 -1.10 -7.88 -1.41
CA ALA A 14 -1.66 -8.83 -2.37
C ALA A 14 -0.60 -9.30 -3.39
N ARG A 15 0.23 -8.37 -3.89
CA ARG A 15 1.34 -8.71 -4.79
C ARG A 15 2.41 -9.55 -4.09
N ALA A 16 2.74 -9.24 -2.83
CA ALA A 16 3.72 -9.99 -2.07
C ALA A 16 3.25 -11.42 -1.74
N ASP A 17 1.95 -11.62 -1.54
CA ASP A 17 1.36 -12.96 -1.37
C ASP A 17 1.32 -13.73 -2.68
N MET A 18 0.93 -13.10 -3.80
CA MET A 18 1.00 -13.73 -5.12
C MET A 18 2.43 -14.14 -5.51
N ASP A 19 3.41 -13.26 -5.28
CA ASP A 19 4.82 -13.57 -5.51
C ASP A 19 5.29 -14.77 -4.65
N ARG A 20 4.71 -14.96 -3.44
CA ARG A 20 4.97 -16.14 -2.58
C ARG A 20 4.45 -17.41 -3.22
N GLU A 21 3.25 -17.38 -3.79
CA GLU A 21 2.64 -18.53 -4.45
C GLU A 21 3.42 -18.91 -5.72
N GLU A 22 3.89 -17.93 -6.48
CA GLU A 22 4.65 -18.14 -7.73
C GLU A 22 6.10 -18.59 -7.49
N THR A 23 6.78 -18.00 -6.50
CA THR A 23 8.25 -18.12 -6.35
C THR A 23 8.69 -18.79 -5.04
N GLY A 24 7.76 -19.03 -4.11
CA GLY A 24 8.05 -19.51 -2.76
C GLY A 24 8.62 -18.44 -1.81
N THR A 25 8.82 -17.21 -2.28
CA THR A 25 9.36 -16.10 -1.49
C THR A 25 8.42 -14.89 -1.51
N SER A 26 8.30 -14.21 -0.37
CA SER A 26 7.46 -13.02 -0.23
C SER A 26 8.32 -11.88 0.26
N ASP A 27 8.46 -10.86 -0.57
CA ASP A 27 9.21 -9.65 -0.24
C ASP A 27 8.34 -8.42 -0.52
N ILE A 28 7.92 -7.76 0.56
CA ILE A 28 7.08 -6.57 0.54
C ILE A 28 7.80 -5.39 -0.14
N GLY A 29 9.13 -5.31 -0.04
CA GLY A 29 9.94 -4.28 -0.69
C GLY A 29 9.99 -4.48 -2.21
N VAL A 30 10.16 -5.73 -2.66
CA VAL A 30 10.10 -6.09 -4.09
C VAL A 30 8.70 -5.83 -4.65
N ALA A 31 7.66 -6.29 -3.95
CA ALA A 31 6.27 -6.05 -4.34
C ALA A 31 5.96 -4.56 -4.46
N ALA A 32 6.35 -3.74 -3.49
CA ALA A 32 6.19 -2.29 -3.53
C ALA A 32 6.94 -1.66 -4.72
N SER A 33 8.15 -2.13 -5.01
CA SER A 33 8.95 -1.65 -6.15
C SER A 33 8.29 -1.98 -7.50
N LYS A 34 7.69 -3.18 -7.63
CA LYS A 34 6.90 -3.57 -8.81
C LYS A 34 5.70 -2.63 -8.99
N ILE A 35 4.89 -2.41 -7.96
CA ILE A 35 3.74 -1.49 -8.01
C ILE A 35 4.19 -0.09 -8.44
N ARG A 36 5.23 0.48 -7.80
CA ARG A 36 5.74 1.81 -8.15
C ARG A 36 6.25 1.89 -9.59
N ASN A 37 6.98 0.87 -10.05
CA ASN A 37 7.47 0.86 -11.42
C ASN A 37 6.33 0.84 -12.44
N ASN A 38 5.28 0.07 -12.16
CA ASN A 38 4.10 -0.01 -13.00
C ASN A 38 3.30 1.30 -13.04
N ILE A 39 3.18 1.99 -11.91
CA ILE A 39 2.64 3.36 -11.86
C ILE A 39 3.47 4.28 -12.77
N ARG A 40 4.79 4.23 -12.66
CA ARG A 40 5.68 5.08 -13.46
C ARG A 40 5.58 4.83 -14.96
N GLN A 41 5.27 3.60 -15.37
CA GLN A 41 5.04 3.25 -16.77
C GLN A 41 3.58 3.41 -17.22
N GLY A 42 2.64 3.64 -16.30
CA GLY A 42 1.21 3.61 -16.58
C GLY A 42 0.71 2.23 -17.05
N LEU A 43 1.41 1.15 -16.68
CA LEU A 43 1.10 -0.21 -17.11
C LEU A 43 0.52 -1.01 -15.96
N ALA A 44 -0.63 -1.64 -16.21
CA ALA A 44 -1.26 -2.50 -15.22
C ALA A 44 -0.36 -3.69 -14.84
N VAL A 45 -0.41 -4.07 -13.57
CA VAL A 45 0.09 -5.38 -13.11
C VAL A 45 -0.98 -6.42 -13.42
N ASP A 46 -0.57 -7.68 -13.62
CA ASP A 46 -1.52 -8.78 -13.63
C ASP A 46 -2.42 -8.71 -12.39
N PRO A 47 -3.75 -8.81 -12.56
CA PRO A 47 -4.67 -8.67 -11.45
C PRO A 47 -4.44 -9.82 -10.46
N VAL A 48 -4.32 -9.48 -9.17
CA VAL A 48 -4.33 -10.48 -8.10
C VAL A 48 -5.78 -10.86 -7.84
N GLU A 49 -6.13 -12.14 -8.00
CA GLU A 49 -7.48 -12.62 -7.70
C GLU A 49 -7.83 -12.39 -6.23
N GLY A 50 -9.10 -12.07 -5.95
CA GLY A 50 -9.60 -11.88 -4.58
C GLY A 50 -9.37 -10.49 -3.96
N VAL A 51 -8.65 -9.58 -4.63
CA VAL A 51 -8.53 -8.19 -4.16
C VAL A 51 -9.83 -7.42 -4.46
N PRO A 52 -10.48 -6.80 -3.46
CA PRO A 52 -11.66 -5.97 -3.70
C PRO A 52 -11.34 -4.84 -4.70
N ALA A 53 -12.27 -4.55 -5.62
CA ALA A 53 -12.05 -3.60 -6.72
C ALA A 53 -11.55 -2.21 -6.26
N LYS A 54 -11.98 -1.74 -5.08
CA LYS A 54 -11.53 -0.47 -4.49
C LYS A 54 -10.03 -0.41 -4.14
N TYR A 55 -9.36 -1.56 -4.06
CA TYR A 55 -7.94 -1.67 -3.74
C TYR A 55 -7.09 -2.04 -4.96
N ILE A 56 -7.71 -2.19 -6.13
CA ILE A 56 -7.00 -2.38 -7.39
C ILE A 56 -6.47 -1.01 -7.82
N PRO A 57 -5.14 -0.82 -7.96
CA PRO A 57 -4.60 0.47 -8.35
C PRO A 57 -5.04 0.88 -9.76
N ASP A 58 -5.54 2.11 -9.90
CA ASP A 58 -5.71 2.74 -11.22
C ASP A 58 -4.35 3.27 -11.69
N PHE A 59 -3.60 2.41 -12.37
CA PHE A 59 -2.25 2.74 -12.85
C PHE A 59 -2.23 3.90 -13.85
N ALA A 60 -3.28 4.08 -14.65
CA ALA A 60 -3.35 5.18 -15.61
C ALA A 60 -3.55 6.52 -14.88
N TYR A 61 -4.45 6.55 -13.90
CA TYR A 61 -4.65 7.72 -13.06
C TYR A 61 -3.40 8.05 -12.23
N LEU A 62 -2.78 7.04 -11.61
CA LEU A 62 -1.57 7.21 -10.78
C LEU A 62 -0.38 7.69 -11.61
N HIS A 63 -0.22 7.20 -12.85
CA HIS A 63 0.78 7.71 -13.79
C HIS A 63 0.53 9.18 -14.12
N ALA A 64 -0.70 9.54 -14.49
CA ALA A 64 -1.06 10.93 -14.77
C ALA A 64 -0.85 11.83 -13.55
N TYR A 65 -1.07 11.29 -12.35
CA TYR A 65 -0.79 11.97 -11.09
C TYR A 65 0.71 12.20 -10.89
N GLU A 66 1.56 11.17 -11.02
CA GLU A 66 3.02 11.29 -10.92
C GLU A 66 3.57 12.32 -11.92
N VAL A 67 3.12 12.28 -13.18
CA VAL A 67 3.50 13.25 -14.21
C VAL A 67 3.08 14.67 -13.83
N LYS A 68 1.90 14.84 -13.23
CA LYS A 68 1.36 16.15 -12.84
C LYS A 68 2.10 16.77 -11.65
N VAL A 69 2.40 15.99 -10.61
CA VAL A 69 3.04 16.50 -9.39
C VAL A 69 4.57 16.52 -9.49
N GLY A 70 5.13 15.77 -10.43
CA GLY A 70 6.55 15.58 -10.60
C GLY A 70 7.09 14.43 -9.75
N THR A 71 8.12 13.76 -10.25
CA THR A 71 8.69 12.54 -9.65
C THR A 71 9.07 12.72 -8.19
N ASP A 72 9.72 13.83 -7.83
CA ASP A 72 10.22 14.05 -6.47
C ASP A 72 9.06 14.21 -5.46
N ALA A 73 8.00 14.92 -5.84
CA ALA A 73 6.82 15.09 -5.00
C ALA A 73 6.08 13.76 -4.82
N PHE A 74 5.93 12.99 -5.91
CA PHE A 74 5.33 11.67 -5.86
C PHE A 74 6.14 10.71 -4.97
N VAL A 75 7.47 10.73 -5.09
CA VAL A 75 8.36 9.90 -4.24
C VAL A 75 8.23 10.29 -2.78
N HIS A 76 8.16 11.58 -2.46
CA HIS A 76 7.97 12.02 -1.09
C HIS A 76 6.64 11.52 -0.49
N GLU A 77 5.54 11.58 -1.24
CA GLU A 77 4.26 11.03 -0.80
C GLU A 77 4.29 9.50 -0.67
N TRP A 78 4.96 8.83 -1.60
CA TRP A 78 5.16 7.38 -1.58
C TRP A 78 5.93 6.93 -0.34
N ASP A 79 7.03 7.62 -0.02
CA ASP A 79 7.86 7.31 1.15
C ASP A 79 7.08 7.59 2.44
N SER A 80 6.30 8.68 2.48
CA SER A 80 5.41 8.98 3.62
C SER A 80 4.38 7.87 3.88
N MET A 81 3.79 7.32 2.81
CA MET A 81 2.89 6.16 2.90
C MET A 81 3.63 4.93 3.45
N ARG A 82 4.84 4.64 2.95
CA ARG A 82 5.66 3.50 3.37
C ARG A 82 6.06 3.59 4.84
N ASP A 83 6.44 4.78 5.31
CA ASP A 83 6.81 5.03 6.69
C ASP A 83 5.59 4.87 7.62
N ALA A 84 4.44 5.42 7.24
CA ALA A 84 3.21 5.25 8.00
C ALA A 84 2.78 3.77 8.11
N MET A 85 2.94 3.00 7.02
CA MET A 85 2.69 1.55 7.02
C MET A 85 3.61 0.83 8.02
N ARG A 86 4.91 1.13 7.99
CA ARG A 86 5.91 0.52 8.88
C ARG A 86 5.66 0.89 10.35
N ASP A 87 5.35 2.14 10.63
CA ASP A 87 5.04 2.61 11.98
C ASP A 87 3.80 1.92 12.54
N ASN A 88 2.77 1.74 11.70
CA ASN A 88 1.57 1.00 12.09
C ASN A 88 1.85 -0.47 12.38
N GLU A 89 2.68 -1.14 11.58
CA GLU A 89 3.09 -2.53 11.82
C GLU A 89 3.82 -2.67 13.15
N ILE A 90 4.75 -1.75 13.46
CA ILE A 90 5.45 -1.71 14.75
C ILE A 90 4.47 -1.54 15.90
N ARG A 91 3.54 -0.58 15.80
CA ARG A 91 2.53 -0.34 16.84
C ARG A 91 1.58 -1.51 17.04
N LEU A 92 1.11 -2.12 15.96
CA LEU A 92 0.26 -3.32 16.01
C LEU A 92 1.00 -4.48 16.67
N SER A 93 2.29 -4.66 16.37
CA SER A 93 3.13 -5.69 17.00
C SER A 93 3.29 -5.47 18.50
N GLN A 94 3.49 -4.21 18.94
CA GLN A 94 3.57 -3.86 20.36
C GLN A 94 2.25 -4.12 21.09
N LEU A 95 1.12 -3.75 20.50
CA LEU A 95 -0.21 -3.99 21.05
C LEU A 95 -0.52 -5.48 21.15
N TRP A 96 -0.14 -6.26 20.14
CA TRP A 96 -0.25 -7.72 20.16
C TRP A 96 0.57 -8.34 21.30
N GLN A 97 1.83 -7.93 21.45
CA GLN A 97 2.70 -8.41 22.53
C GLN A 97 2.17 -8.05 23.92
N ALA A 98 1.48 -6.91 24.04
CA ALA A 98 0.82 -6.48 25.28
C ALA A 98 -0.54 -7.16 25.52
N GLY A 99 -1.06 -7.94 24.57
CA GLY A 99 -2.41 -8.51 24.63
C GLY A 99 -3.53 -7.46 24.52
N ASP A 100 -3.23 -6.25 24.06
CA ASP A 100 -4.19 -5.16 23.93
C ASP A 100 -4.91 -5.20 22.58
N TYR A 101 -5.81 -6.16 22.44
CA TYR A 101 -6.62 -6.32 21.23
C TYR A 101 -7.59 -5.14 20.99
N THR A 102 -8.00 -4.45 22.06
CA THR A 102 -8.86 -3.25 21.93
C THR A 102 -8.08 -2.10 21.31
N GLY A 103 -6.84 -1.89 21.76
CA GLY A 103 -5.90 -0.93 21.17
C GLY A 103 -5.60 -1.25 19.71
N MET A 104 -5.46 -2.53 19.35
CA MET A 104 -5.28 -2.94 17.94
C MET A 104 -6.48 -2.53 17.09
N VAL A 105 -7.71 -2.84 17.51
CA VAL A 105 -8.93 -2.47 16.79
C VAL A 105 -9.06 -0.95 16.67
N ARG A 106 -8.74 -0.20 17.71
CA ARG A 106 -8.76 1.27 17.67
C ARG A 106 -7.75 1.83 16.67
N LEU A 107 -6.52 1.31 16.64
CA LEU A 107 -5.49 1.75 15.71
C LEU A 107 -5.90 1.48 14.25
N MET A 108 -6.46 0.30 13.97
CA MET A 108 -6.99 -0.06 12.65
C MET A 108 -8.17 0.85 12.26
N ASN A 109 -9.04 1.18 13.22
CA ASN A 109 -10.20 2.05 12.98
C ASN A 109 -9.87 3.54 12.89
N SER A 110 -8.82 4.02 13.55
CA SER A 110 -8.39 5.42 13.44
C SER A 110 -7.95 5.78 12.01
N TYR A 111 -7.48 4.78 11.25
CA TYR A 111 -7.21 4.92 9.82
C TYR A 111 -8.50 5.06 8.97
N GLU A 112 -9.67 4.81 9.56
CA GLU A 112 -10.97 5.13 8.96
C GLU A 112 -11.47 6.53 9.29
N GLY A 113 -11.03 7.09 10.43
CA GLY A 113 -11.49 8.39 10.95
C GLY A 113 -10.93 9.60 10.21
N ASP A 114 -9.71 9.50 9.66
CA ASP A 114 -9.10 10.53 8.82
C ASP A 114 -9.67 10.57 7.39
N ARG A 115 -10.76 9.82 7.13
CA ARG A 115 -11.46 9.73 5.83
C ARG A 115 -12.64 10.70 5.67
N GLN A 116 -12.77 11.72 6.52
CA GLN A 116 -13.75 12.82 6.32
C GLN A 116 -13.09 14.09 5.79
#